data_AF-A0A8H6DQ95-F1
#
_entry.id   AF-A0A8H6DQ95-F1
#
_cell.length_a   1.000
_cell.length_b   1.000
_cell.length_c   1.000
_cell.angle_alpha   90.00
_cell.angle_beta   90.00
_cell.angle_gamma   90.00
#
_symmetry.space_group_name_H-M   'P 1'
#
loop_
_entity.id
_entity.type
_entity.pdbx_description
1 polymer ?
#
loop_
_entity_poly.entity_id
_entity_poly.type
_entity_poly.pdbx_seq_one_letter_code
_entity_poly.pdbx_strand_id
1 'polypeptide(L)'
;MLAPSIGNIHGDYGPEGPKLDLERLSSIGEQLCGRAVIALYGTNDFTAQIMQDCIKAGTVKLNVNKLLLKVWHVHLKENAHKLLMQRVDEGIEILQAEVEK
;
A
#
# COMPACT_ATOMS: atom_id res chain seq x y z
N MET A 1 1.75 12.14 -13.36
CA MET A 1 2.27 11.21 -12.33
C MET A 1 2.76 9.96 -13.04
N LEU A 2 3.88 9.38 -12.60
CA LEU A 2 4.42 8.14 -13.15
C LEU A 2 4.42 7.04 -12.10
N ALA A 3 4.26 5.81 -12.57
CA ALA A 3 4.25 4.59 -11.78
C ALA A 3 5.41 3.69 -12.22
N PRO A 4 6.65 3.98 -11.84
CA PRO A 4 7.80 3.22 -12.30
C PRO A 4 7.78 1.80 -11.73
N SER A 5 8.24 0.84 -12.54
CA SER A 5 8.53 -0.51 -12.06
C SER A 5 9.95 -0.57 -11.50
N ILE A 6 10.05 -0.83 -10.21
CA ILE A 6 11.31 -0.91 -9.46
C ILE A 6 11.47 -2.27 -8.76
N GLY A 7 10.79 -3.30 -9.24
CA GLY A 7 10.68 -4.61 -8.57
C GLY A 7 9.41 -4.75 -7.72
N ASN A 8 8.53 -3.76 -7.72
CA ASN A 8 7.21 -3.84 -7.11
C ASN A 8 6.22 -4.67 -7.94
N ILE A 9 5.35 -5.44 -7.29
CA ILE A 9 4.36 -6.31 -7.95
C ILE A 9 2.97 -6.14 -7.32
N HIS A 10 1.91 -6.42 -8.08
CA HIS A 10 0.57 -6.59 -7.52
C HIS A 10 0.38 -8.01 -7.00
N GLY A 11 -0.27 -8.13 -5.84
CA GLY A 11 -0.53 -9.42 -5.20
C GLY A 11 0.40 -9.62 -4.01
N ASP A 12 0.72 -10.89 -3.76
CA ASP A 12 1.51 -11.30 -2.60
C ASP A 12 2.95 -11.49 -3.00
N TYR A 13 3.85 -10.93 -2.20
CA TYR A 13 5.27 -11.20 -2.33
C TYR A 13 5.58 -12.61 -1.85
N GLY A 14 6.64 -13.21 -2.42
CA GLY A 14 7.16 -14.48 -1.96
C GLY A 14 7.80 -14.37 -0.57
N PRO A 15 8.34 -15.48 -0.02
CA PRO A 15 8.94 -15.52 1.32
C PRO A 15 10.05 -14.49 1.57
N GLU A 16 10.72 -14.04 0.51
CA GLU A 16 11.79 -13.03 0.60
C GLU A 16 11.26 -11.59 0.70
N GLY A 17 9.96 -11.38 0.54
CA GLY A 17 9.34 -10.06 0.56
C GLY A 17 9.70 -9.17 -0.64
N PRO A 18 9.33 -7.87 -0.57
CA PRO A 18 9.66 -6.90 -1.60
C PRO A 18 11.16 -6.60 -1.72
N LYS A 19 11.71 -6.82 -2.92
CA LYS A 19 13.07 -6.41 -3.31
C LYS A 19 12.99 -5.23 -4.27
N LEU A 20 13.14 -4.02 -3.73
CA LEU A 20 12.95 -2.78 -4.48
C LEU A 20 14.29 -2.14 -4.87
N ASP A 21 14.38 -1.68 -6.10
CA ASP A 21 15.51 -0.91 -6.63
C ASP A 21 15.33 0.58 -6.31
N LEU A 22 15.75 0.99 -5.11
CA LEU A 22 15.62 2.37 -4.60
C LEU A 22 16.56 3.35 -5.32
N GLU A 23 17.68 2.87 -5.86
CA GLU A 23 18.60 3.68 -6.65
C GLU A 23 17.94 4.08 -7.97
N ARG A 24 17.33 3.11 -8.66
CA ARG A 24 16.52 3.38 -9.85
C ARG A 24 15.38 4.35 -9.56
N LEU A 25 14.68 4.17 -8.43
CA LEU A 25 13.59 5.07 -8.03
C LEU A 25 14.07 6.52 -7.90
N SER A 26 15.18 6.73 -7.17
CA SER A 26 15.79 8.05 -6.98
C SER A 26 16.26 8.66 -8.29
N SER A 27 16.94 7.89 -9.13
CA SER A 27 17.42 8.34 -10.45
C SER A 27 16.27 8.75 -11.39
N ILE A 28 15.15 8.03 -11.36
CA ILE A 28 13.94 8.43 -12.09
C ILE A 28 13.44 9.78 -11.56
N GLY A 29 13.35 9.94 -10.24
CA GLY A 29 12.93 11.19 -9.60
C GLY A 29 13.76 12.40 -10.05
N GLU A 30 15.08 12.26 -10.07
CA GLU A 30 16.01 13.28 -10.55
C GLU A 30 15.77 13.63 -12.03
N GLN A 31 15.65 12.62 -12.89
CA GLN A 31 15.43 12.80 -14.33
C GLN A 31 14.08 13.44 -14.66
N LEU A 32 13.07 13.27 -13.81
CA LEU A 32 11.77 13.93 -14.01
C LEU A 32 11.89 15.44 -13.86
N CYS A 33 12.85 15.95 -13.08
CA CYS A 33 13.07 17.39 -12.86
C CYS A 33 11.76 18.14 -12.55
N GLY A 34 10.90 17.57 -11.71
CA GLY A 34 9.61 18.15 -11.32
C GLY A 34 8.50 18.13 -12.38
N ARG A 35 8.75 17.61 -13.59
CA ARG A 35 7.74 17.53 -14.68
C ARG A 35 6.64 16.53 -14.39
N ALA A 36 6.92 15.54 -13.54
CA ALA A 36 5.94 14.60 -13.02
C ALA A 36 6.35 14.15 -11.61
N VAL A 37 5.37 13.68 -10.86
CA VAL A 37 5.58 13.08 -9.53
C VAL A 37 5.46 11.56 -9.59
N ILE A 38 6.06 10.87 -8.63
CA ILE A 38 6.13 9.40 -8.55
C ILE A 38 5.02 8.84 -7.65
N ALA A 39 4.34 7.82 -8.14
CA ALA A 39 3.46 6.95 -7.37
C ALA A 39 3.97 5.52 -7.38
N LEU A 40 3.83 4.81 -6.26
CA LEU A 40 4.11 3.38 -6.17
C LEU A 40 2.85 2.55 -6.00
N TYR A 41 2.86 1.41 -6.68
CA TYR A 41 1.80 0.42 -6.73
C TYR A 41 2.33 -0.88 -6.12
N GLY A 42 1.44 -1.79 -5.73
CA GLY A 42 1.86 -3.10 -5.25
C GLY A 42 2.42 -3.08 -3.83
N THR A 43 1.88 -2.24 -2.93
CA THR A 43 2.44 -2.05 -1.58
C THR A 43 1.91 -3.06 -0.54
N ASN A 44 1.35 -4.20 -0.98
CA ASN A 44 0.58 -5.09 -0.09
C ASN A 44 1.38 -5.63 1.10
N ASP A 45 2.66 -5.94 0.88
CA ASP A 45 3.56 -6.48 1.91
C ASP A 45 4.69 -5.48 2.28
N PHE A 46 4.45 -4.18 2.10
CA PHE A 46 5.41 -3.16 2.50
C PHE A 46 5.34 -2.94 4.02
N THR A 47 6.49 -2.96 4.68
CA THR A 47 6.62 -2.49 6.06
C THR A 47 6.66 -0.96 6.11
N ALA A 48 6.44 -0.39 7.30
CA ALA A 48 6.59 1.06 7.51
C ALA A 48 7.97 1.56 7.07
N GLN A 49 9.03 0.79 7.33
CA GLN A 49 10.39 1.13 6.91
C GLN A 49 10.51 1.19 5.38
N ILE A 50 9.98 0.20 4.67
CA ILE A 50 10.02 0.17 3.20
C ILE A 50 9.24 1.34 2.60
N MET A 51 8.08 1.68 3.17
CA MET A 51 7.31 2.85 2.73
C MET A 51 8.11 4.14 2.93
N GLN A 52 8.73 4.33 4.10
CA GLN A 52 9.56 5.51 4.36
C GLN A 52 10.76 5.60 3.42
N ASP A 53 11.40 4.48 3.09
CA ASP A 53 12.55 4.47 2.18
C ASP A 53 12.12 4.80 0.74
N CYS A 54 10.94 4.36 0.31
CA CYS A 54 10.35 4.78 -0.97
C CYS A 54 10.02 6.28 -1.02
N ILE A 55 9.53 6.84 0.09
CA ILE A 55 9.25 8.29 0.21
C ILE A 55 10.55 9.09 0.14
N LYS A 56 11.59 8.67 0.88
CA LYS A 56 12.93 9.31 0.81
C LYS A 56 13.53 9.26 -0.59
N ALA A 57 13.27 8.19 -1.34
CA ALA A 57 13.68 8.03 -2.73
C ALA A 57 12.80 8.80 -3.75
N GLY A 58 11.83 9.60 -3.30
CA GLY A 58 11.06 10.54 -4.14
C GLY A 58 9.63 10.13 -4.45
N THR A 59 9.09 9.07 -3.84
CA THR A 59 7.68 8.71 -3.98
C THR A 59 6.78 9.67 -3.20
N VAL A 60 5.72 10.18 -3.81
CA VAL A 60 4.75 11.08 -3.15
C VAL A 60 3.35 10.50 -3.02
N LYS A 61 3.07 9.37 -3.67
CA LYS A 61 1.79 8.66 -3.59
C LYS A 61 2.02 7.16 -3.45
N LEU A 62 1.41 6.55 -2.45
CA LEU A 62 1.44 5.11 -2.22
C LEU A 62 0.03 4.53 -2.45
N ASN A 63 -0.10 3.52 -3.30
CA ASN A 63 -1.38 2.83 -3.52
C ASN A 63 -1.48 1.62 -2.60
N VAL A 64 -2.34 1.74 -1.61
CA VAL A 64 -2.68 0.68 -0.64
C VAL A 64 -3.95 -0.07 -1.07
N ASN A 65 -4.02 -1.36 -0.73
CA ASN A 65 -5.21 -2.19 -0.93
C ASN A 65 -5.30 -3.30 0.13
N LYS A 66 -4.74 -4.49 -0.13
CA LYS A 66 -4.81 -5.65 0.77
C LYS A 66 -4.32 -5.31 2.18
N LEU A 67 -3.26 -4.50 2.27
CA LEU A 67 -2.68 -4.04 3.52
C LEU A 67 -3.73 -3.51 4.51
N LEU A 68 -4.70 -2.72 4.01
CA LEU A 68 -5.75 -2.12 4.84
C LEU A 68 -7.03 -2.97 4.87
N LEU A 69 -7.39 -3.59 3.75
CA LEU A 69 -8.65 -4.35 3.66
C LEU A 69 -8.62 -5.69 4.41
N LYS A 70 -7.44 -6.20 4.77
CA LYS A 70 -7.32 -7.50 5.45
C LYS A 70 -8.13 -7.55 6.76
N VAL A 71 -8.05 -6.51 7.58
CA VAL A 71 -8.75 -6.46 8.88
C VAL A 71 -10.27 -6.36 8.71
N TRP A 72 -10.73 -5.58 7.72
CA TRP A 72 -12.14 -5.52 7.32
C TRP A 72 -12.63 -6.91 6.88
N HIS A 73 -11.87 -7.61 6.03
CA HIS A 73 -12.26 -8.92 5.53
C HIS A 73 -12.37 -9.98 6.64
N VAL A 74 -11.46 -9.93 7.62
CA VAL A 74 -11.53 -10.77 8.82
C VAL A 74 -12.81 -10.46 9.59
N HIS A 75 -13.10 -9.18 9.87
CA HIS A 75 -14.31 -8.76 10.56
C HIS A 75 -15.59 -9.26 9.85
N LEU A 76 -15.70 -9.04 8.53
CA LEU A 76 -16.88 -9.49 7.77
C LEU A 76 -17.10 -11.01 7.84
N LYS A 77 -16.00 -11.77 7.82
CA LYS A 77 -16.04 -13.24 7.85
C LYS A 77 -16.45 -13.76 9.23
N GLU A 78 -15.85 -13.23 10.28
CA GLU A 78 -16.11 -13.68 11.66
C GLU A 78 -17.50 -13.24 12.15
N ASN A 79 -18.00 -12.11 11.66
CA ASN A 79 -19.29 -11.54 12.05
C ASN A 79 -20.43 -11.85 11.06
N ALA A 80 -20.30 -12.91 10.25
CA ALA A 80 -21.32 -13.29 9.26
C ALA A 80 -22.72 -13.60 9.83
N HIS A 81 -22.82 -13.78 11.15
CA HIS A 81 -24.08 -13.99 11.88
C HIS A 81 -24.86 -12.69 12.15
N LYS A 82 -24.23 -11.51 12.00
CA LYS A 82 -24.87 -10.20 12.23
C LYS A 82 -25.70 -9.76 11.02
N LEU A 83 -26.62 -8.82 11.24
CA LEU A 83 -27.31 -8.12 10.15
C LEU A 83 -26.30 -7.39 9.25
N LEU A 84 -26.59 -7.36 7.93
CA LEU A 84 -25.67 -6.80 6.94
C LEU A 84 -25.24 -5.36 7.28
N MET A 85 -26.21 -4.50 7.63
CA MET A 85 -25.93 -3.09 7.93
C MET A 85 -25.00 -2.95 9.12
N GLN A 86 -25.32 -3.57 10.26
CA GLN A 86 -24.48 -3.55 11.45
C GLN A 86 -23.05 -4.04 11.16
N ARG A 87 -22.91 -5.14 10.42
CA ARG A 87 -21.60 -5.72 10.09
C ARG A 87 -20.76 -4.82 9.19
N VAL A 88 -21.39 -4.09 8.27
CA VAL A 88 -20.69 -3.15 7.38
C VAL A 88 -20.30 -1.90 8.15
N ASP A 89 -21.18 -1.36 9.00
CA ASP A 89 -20.90 -0.17 9.81
C ASP A 89 -19.71 -0.41 10.76
N GLU A 90 -19.73 -1.52 11.51
CA GLU A 90 -18.60 -1.92 12.36
C GLU A 90 -17.31 -2.19 11.54
N GLY A 91 -17.44 -2.76 10.34
CA GLY A 91 -16.31 -2.98 9.43
C GLY A 91 -15.67 -1.68 8.93
N ILE A 92 -16.47 -0.64 8.67
CA ILE A 92 -16.01 0.69 8.27
C ILE A 92 -15.16 1.31 9.39
N GLU A 93 -15.60 1.22 10.65
CA GLU A 93 -14.85 1.74 11.80
C GLU A 93 -13.47 1.06 11.92
N ILE A 94 -13.41 -0.26 11.73
CA ILE A 94 -12.16 -1.03 11.76
C ILE A 94 -11.22 -0.62 10.62
N LEU A 95 -11.74 -0.47 9.40
CA LEU A 95 -10.91 -0.05 8.26
C LEU A 95 -10.41 1.38 8.43
N GLN A 96 -11.24 2.30 8.95
CA GLN A 96 -10.81 3.66 9.24
C GLN A 96 -9.67 3.66 10.26
N ALA A 97 -9.79 2.91 11.36
CA ALA A 97 -8.73 2.80 12.35
C ALA A 97 -7.42 2.23 11.77
N GLU A 98 -7.48 1.29 10.82
CA GLU A 98 -6.29 0.77 10.15
C GLU A 98 -5.68 1.78 9.16
N VAL A 99 -6.49 2.65 8.54
CA VAL A 99 -6.00 3.73 7.66
C VAL A 99 -5.24 4.80 8.45
N GLU A 100 -5.71 5.12 9.66
CA GLU A 100 -5.19 6.24 10.48
C GLU A 100 -3.94 5.88 11.32
N LYS A 101 -3.54 4.61 11.31
CA LYS A 101 -2.41 4.06 12.07
C LYS A 101 -1.04 4.34 11.43
#